data_AF-A0A7S1LQY7-F1
#
_entry.id   AF-A0A7S1LQY7-F1
#
_cell.length_a   1.000
_cell.length_b   1.000
_cell.length_c   1.000
_cell.angle_alpha   90.00
_cell.angle_beta   90.00
_cell.angle_gamma   90.00
#
_symmetry.space_group_name_H-M   'P 1'
#
loop_
_entity.id
_entity.type
_entity.pdbx_description
1 polymer ?
#
loop_
_entity_poly.entity_id
_entity_poly.type
_entity_poly.pdbx_seq_one_letter_code
_entity_poly.pdbx_strand_id
1 'polypeptide(L)'
;ALTGVLPNEEGLEEPEHGKTNIAISGLYGIGVLFALLSILVVGVMSRRKPKEPAESEGEEEKGPRHLVIGLNACSMTFAWCVLWSTRWLCFNIRELNVESIMGRVVMALLLSGVSCLAVFGLDTVDDQLKKTGDADAAPQAIKMLVNALGILIGFSWEHAFDGGVAAVASTTAHPATVKFFLGLAICVLMTPMWRRHILEKEMAYSRLNDLREAKRKSRRSISDAEDEALKKMTAA
;
A
#
# COMPACT_ATOMS: atom_id res chain seq x y z
N ALA A 1 -15.43 28.91 8.28
CA ALA A 1 -15.21 28.26 6.97
C ALA A 1 -14.28 29.15 6.16
N LEU A 2 -13.15 28.62 5.66
CA LEU A 2 -12.12 29.40 4.95
C LEU A 2 -12.55 29.83 3.54
N THR A 3 -13.62 29.25 2.99
CA THR A 3 -14.13 29.51 1.62
C THR A 3 -15.53 30.12 1.58
N GLY A 4 -16.20 30.29 2.74
CA GLY A 4 -17.55 30.86 2.81
C GLY A 4 -18.68 29.95 2.30
N VAL A 5 -18.36 28.75 1.81
CA VAL A 5 -19.33 27.74 1.39
C VAL A 5 -19.42 26.66 2.47
N LEU A 6 -20.65 26.24 2.80
CA LEU A 6 -20.86 25.10 3.70
C LEU A 6 -20.60 23.80 2.92
N PRO A 7 -19.83 22.86 3.48
CA PRO A 7 -19.66 21.55 2.86
C PRO A 7 -21.01 20.85 2.67
N ASN A 8 -21.13 20.07 1.60
CA ASN A 8 -22.30 19.22 1.38
C ASN A 8 -22.38 18.08 2.42
N GLU A 9 -23.41 17.23 2.35
CA GLU A 9 -23.59 16.08 3.26
C GLU A 9 -22.42 15.07 3.23
N GLU A 10 -21.57 15.13 2.20
CA GLU A 10 -20.35 14.33 2.03
C GLU A 10 -19.08 15.10 2.50
N GLY A 11 -19.22 16.32 3.01
CA GLY A 11 -18.10 17.15 3.46
C GLY A 11 -17.29 17.80 2.32
N LEU A 12 -17.81 17.81 1.09
CA LEU A 12 -17.16 18.42 -0.07
C LEU A 12 -17.62 19.87 -0.26
N GLU A 13 -16.69 20.75 -0.61
CA GLU A 13 -17.00 22.14 -0.98
C GLU A 13 -17.28 22.22 -2.49
N GLU A 14 -18.52 22.52 -2.87
CA GLU A 14 -18.93 22.78 -4.25
C GLU A 14 -18.92 24.30 -4.53
N PRO A 15 -18.32 24.80 -5.63
CA PRO A 15 -17.65 24.07 -6.71
C PRO A 15 -16.19 23.72 -6.39
N GLU A 16 -15.77 22.53 -6.82
CA GLU A 16 -14.36 22.14 -6.74
C GLU A 16 -13.54 23.00 -7.72
N HIS A 17 -12.52 23.70 -7.23
CA HIS A 17 -11.73 24.60 -8.06
C HIS A 17 -10.52 23.86 -8.65
N GLY A 18 -10.43 23.85 -9.98
CA GLY A 18 -9.30 23.28 -10.71
C GLY A 18 -7.97 23.86 -10.25
N LYS A 19 -7.00 22.99 -9.98
CA LYS A 19 -5.67 23.39 -9.50
C LYS A 19 -4.70 23.44 -10.67
N THR A 20 -3.76 24.39 -10.63
CA THR A 20 -2.72 24.53 -11.66
C THR A 20 -1.88 23.26 -11.78
N ASN A 21 -1.51 22.87 -13.01
CA ASN A 21 -0.69 21.68 -13.27
C ASN A 21 0.64 21.65 -12.48
N ILE A 22 1.19 22.81 -12.13
CA ILE A 22 2.39 22.95 -11.28
C ILE A 22 2.14 22.43 -9.86
N ALA A 23 0.95 22.70 -9.29
CA ALA A 23 0.59 22.20 -7.96
C ALA A 23 0.42 20.67 -7.98
N ILE A 24 -0.12 20.13 -9.07
CA ILE A 24 -0.32 18.69 -9.27
C ILE A 24 1.03 17.98 -9.39
N SER A 25 1.92 18.45 -10.26
CA SER A 25 3.26 17.85 -10.41
C SER A 25 4.11 18.03 -9.15
N GLY A 26 3.97 19.17 -8.44
CA GLY A 26 4.61 19.40 -7.15
C GLY A 26 4.17 18.39 -6.09
N LEU A 27 2.88 18.05 -6.03
CA LEU A 27 2.37 17.07 -5.08
C LEU A 27 2.84 15.65 -5.38
N TYR A 28 2.91 15.25 -6.65
CA TYR A 28 3.57 14.00 -7.06
C TYR A 28 5.05 13.98 -6.64
N GLY A 29 5.76 15.10 -6.83
CA GLY A 29 7.17 15.24 -6.43
C GLY A 29 7.37 15.05 -4.92
N ILE A 30 6.51 15.65 -4.09
CA ILE A 30 6.52 15.47 -2.64
C ILE A 30 6.26 14.00 -2.28
N GLY A 31 5.29 13.36 -2.94
CA GLY A 31 5.02 11.93 -2.74
C GLY A 31 6.27 11.08 -3.02
N VAL A 32 6.90 11.25 -4.19
CA VAL A 32 8.11 10.52 -4.57
C VAL A 32 9.25 10.77 -3.57
N LEU A 33 9.40 12.00 -3.07
CA LEU A 33 10.39 12.31 -2.03
C LEU A 33 10.16 11.49 -0.75
N PHE A 34 8.92 11.38 -0.27
CA PHE A 34 8.60 10.54 0.89
C PHE A 34 8.84 9.06 0.64
N ALA A 35 8.57 8.58 -0.57
CA ALA A 35 8.90 7.20 -0.96
C ALA A 35 10.42 6.96 -0.96
N LEU A 36 11.22 7.86 -1.54
CA LEU A 36 12.68 7.76 -1.52
C LEU A 36 13.24 7.86 -0.10
N LEU A 37 12.69 8.75 0.74
CA LEU A 37 13.07 8.88 2.14
C LEU A 37 12.80 7.59 2.91
N SER A 38 11.65 6.94 2.67
CA SER A 38 11.29 5.67 3.29
C SER A 38 12.30 4.56 2.97
N ILE A 39 12.73 4.49 1.70
CA ILE A 39 13.75 3.54 1.23
C ILE A 39 15.12 3.88 1.84
N LEU A 40 15.49 5.16 1.87
CA LEU A 40 16.77 5.63 2.42
C LEU A 40 16.89 5.31 3.92
N VAL A 41 15.86 5.61 4.71
CA VAL A 41 15.84 5.35 6.16
C VAL A 41 16.10 3.87 6.44
N VAL A 42 15.43 3.01 5.67
CA VAL A 42 15.58 1.55 5.78
C VAL A 42 16.95 1.08 5.31
N GLY A 43 17.48 1.63 4.21
CA GLY A 43 18.85 1.36 3.76
C GLY A 43 19.92 1.76 4.78
N VAL A 44 19.77 2.91 5.43
CA VAL A 44 20.68 3.36 6.51
C VAL A 44 20.60 2.45 7.72
N MET A 45 19.41 1.95 8.09
CA MET A 45 19.29 0.96 9.17
C MET A 45 19.98 -0.36 8.82
N SER A 46 19.84 -0.83 7.58
CA SER A 46 20.48 -2.06 7.11
C SER A 46 22.00 -1.99 7.24
N ARG A 47 22.59 -0.82 6.96
CA ARG A 47 24.04 -0.59 7.03
C ARG A 47 24.60 -0.41 8.45
N ARG A 48 23.74 -0.05 9.42
CA ARG A 48 24.17 0.17 10.81
C ARG A 48 24.23 -1.10 11.64
N LYS A 49 23.70 -2.23 11.15
CA LYS A 49 23.84 -3.51 11.86
C LYS A 49 25.28 -4.04 11.69
N PRO A 50 26.06 -4.21 12.77
CA PRO A 50 27.30 -4.96 12.68
C PRO A 50 26.98 -6.40 12.28
N LYS A 51 27.77 -6.91 11.34
CA LYS A 51 27.71 -8.26 10.80
C LYS A 51 28.22 -9.25 11.85
N GLU A 52 27.44 -9.51 12.90
CA GLU A 52 27.73 -10.59 13.86
C GLU A 52 27.14 -11.93 13.38
N PRO A 53 27.84 -13.05 13.64
CA PRO A 53 27.48 -14.35 13.11
C PRO A 53 26.17 -14.86 13.70
N ALA A 54 25.40 -15.48 12.80
CA ALA A 54 24.10 -16.10 13.00
C ALA A 54 24.03 -17.05 14.22
N GLU A 55 23.60 -16.55 15.38
CA GLU A 55 23.03 -17.39 16.43
C GLU A 55 21.85 -16.66 17.08
N SER A 56 20.69 -17.30 17.05
CA SER A 56 19.42 -16.86 17.65
C SER A 56 18.83 -15.57 17.01
N GLU A 57 17.54 -15.38 16.76
CA GLU A 57 16.34 -16.04 17.23
C GLU A 57 15.18 -15.51 16.36
N GLY A 58 14.04 -16.22 16.36
CA GLY A 58 12.82 -15.82 15.66
C GLY A 58 12.11 -14.61 16.26
N GLU A 59 12.84 -13.54 16.59
CA GLU A 59 12.23 -12.26 16.94
C GLU A 59 12.00 -11.47 15.65
N GLU A 60 10.73 -11.19 15.35
CA GLU A 60 10.37 -10.08 14.47
C GLU A 60 11.26 -8.89 14.82
N GLU A 61 12.02 -8.45 13.83
CA GLU A 61 12.98 -7.36 13.90
C GLU A 61 12.29 -6.11 14.45
N LYS A 62 12.30 -5.92 15.78
CA LYS A 62 11.84 -4.70 16.43
C LYS A 62 12.88 -3.62 16.14
N GLY A 63 12.88 -3.12 14.91
CA GLY A 63 13.39 -1.79 14.62
C GLY A 63 12.80 -0.82 15.66
N PRO A 64 13.53 0.21 16.08
CA PRO A 64 13.06 1.10 17.12
C PRO A 64 11.66 1.57 16.73
N ARG A 65 10.66 1.25 17.55
CA ARG A 65 9.22 1.32 17.22
C ARG A 65 8.82 2.64 16.56
N HIS A 66 9.48 3.73 16.95
CA HIS A 66 9.33 5.07 16.38
C HIS A 66 9.66 5.15 14.87
N LEU A 67 10.68 4.43 14.39
CA LEU A 67 11.03 4.38 12.98
C LEU A 67 10.01 3.59 12.16
N VAL A 68 9.49 2.47 12.67
CA VAL A 68 8.42 1.72 11.97
C VAL A 68 7.15 2.57 11.86
N ILE A 69 6.81 3.30 12.92
CA ILE A 69 5.68 4.25 12.90
C ILE A 69 5.94 5.39 11.91
N GLY A 70 7.14 5.98 11.93
CA GLY A 70 7.53 7.04 10.99
C GLY A 70 7.53 6.57 9.54
N LEU A 71 7.96 5.33 9.29
CA LEU A 71 7.96 4.71 7.98
C LEU A 71 6.54 4.49 7.46
N ASN A 72 5.64 3.97 8.31
CA ASN A 72 4.20 3.87 8.01
C ASN A 72 3.61 5.24 7.67
N ALA A 73 3.95 6.28 8.45
CA ALA A 73 3.47 7.63 8.19
C ALA A 73 3.98 8.18 6.84
N CYS A 74 5.24 7.92 6.49
CA CYS A 74 5.80 8.31 5.20
C CYS A 74 5.13 7.56 4.04
N SER A 75 4.90 6.24 4.19
CA SER A 75 4.22 5.43 3.18
C SER A 75 2.77 5.87 2.96
N MET A 76 2.05 6.18 4.05
CA MET A 76 0.70 6.72 3.95
C MET A 76 0.70 8.12 3.33
N THR A 77 1.66 8.99 3.68
CA THR A 77 1.80 10.32 3.06
C THR A 77 2.02 10.21 1.56
N PHE A 78 2.90 9.31 1.12
CA PHE A 78 3.12 9.03 -0.29
C PHE A 78 1.82 8.62 -0.99
N ALA A 79 1.07 7.66 -0.41
CA ALA A 79 -0.20 7.22 -0.97
C ALA A 79 -1.22 8.37 -1.08
N TRP A 80 -1.34 9.22 -0.04
CA TRP A 80 -2.21 10.41 -0.08
C TRP A 80 -1.81 11.41 -1.15
N CYS A 81 -0.51 11.67 -1.33
CA CYS A 81 -0.01 12.51 -2.41
C CYS A 81 -0.41 11.94 -3.78
N VAL A 82 -0.27 10.63 -3.99
CA VAL A 82 -0.66 9.96 -5.24
C VAL A 82 -2.17 10.08 -5.48
N LEU A 83 -3.01 9.88 -4.45
CA LEU A 83 -4.46 10.03 -4.55
C LEU A 83 -4.86 11.43 -5.01
N TRP A 84 -4.47 12.43 -4.24
CA TRP A 84 -4.91 13.81 -4.47
C TRP A 84 -4.36 14.36 -5.78
N SER A 85 -3.13 13.99 -6.15
CA SER A 85 -2.57 14.36 -7.45
C SER A 85 -3.32 13.70 -8.61
N THR A 86 -3.69 12.42 -8.48
CA THR A 86 -4.49 11.71 -9.50
C THR A 86 -5.89 12.32 -9.60
N ARG A 87 -6.53 12.62 -8.48
CA ARG A 87 -7.85 13.27 -8.43
C ARG A 87 -7.82 14.63 -9.14
N TRP A 88 -6.87 15.50 -8.79
CA TRP A 88 -6.76 16.83 -9.40
C TRP A 88 -6.40 16.74 -10.89
N LEU A 89 -5.61 15.75 -11.29
CA LEU A 89 -5.34 15.49 -12.72
C LEU A 89 -6.62 15.12 -13.46
N CYS A 90 -7.45 14.24 -12.89
CA CYS A 90 -8.74 13.86 -13.48
C CYS A 90 -9.70 15.05 -13.57
N PHE A 91 -9.73 15.91 -12.54
CA PHE A 91 -10.57 17.11 -12.53
C PHE A 91 -10.18 18.11 -13.63
N ASN A 92 -8.88 18.24 -13.93
CA ASN A 92 -8.42 19.12 -15.00
C ASN A 92 -8.75 18.60 -16.42
N ILE A 93 -9.12 17.33 -16.55
CA ILE A 93 -9.57 16.77 -17.82
C ILE A 93 -11.06 17.13 -17.97
N ARG A 94 -11.33 18.16 -18.76
CA ARG A 94 -12.68 18.73 -18.99
C ARG A 94 -13.77 17.73 -19.42
N GLU A 95 -13.37 16.61 -20.00
CA GLU A 95 -14.25 15.52 -20.46
C GLU A 95 -14.66 14.57 -19.32
N LEU A 96 -13.94 14.57 -18.19
CA LEU A 96 -14.23 13.74 -17.03
C LEU A 96 -15.06 14.53 -16.02
N ASN A 97 -16.38 14.34 -16.08
CA ASN A 97 -17.26 14.82 -15.03
C ASN A 97 -17.07 13.96 -13.77
N VAL A 98 -16.12 14.33 -12.90
CA VAL A 98 -15.76 13.59 -11.67
C VAL A 98 -16.92 13.47 -10.69
N GLU A 99 -17.90 14.38 -10.76
CA GLU A 99 -19.11 14.34 -9.94
C GLU A 99 -20.09 13.25 -10.39
N SER A 100 -20.03 12.85 -11.67
CA SER A 100 -20.84 11.73 -12.17
C SER A 100 -20.36 10.38 -11.64
N ILE A 101 -21.27 9.43 -11.49
CA ILE A 101 -20.95 8.04 -11.07
C ILE A 101 -19.88 7.43 -11.98
N MET A 102 -20.02 7.65 -13.30
CA MET A 102 -19.05 7.18 -14.28
C MET A 102 -17.67 7.83 -14.06
N GLY A 103 -17.63 9.12 -13.72
CA GLY A 103 -16.39 9.82 -13.35
C GLY A 103 -15.72 9.25 -12.10
N ARG A 104 -16.50 8.94 -11.05
CA ARG A 104 -15.98 8.28 -9.82
C ARG A 104 -15.38 6.91 -10.14
N VAL A 105 -16.04 6.11 -10.98
CA VAL A 105 -15.53 4.79 -11.42
C VAL A 105 -14.26 4.93 -12.27
N VAL A 106 -14.24 5.85 -13.24
CA VAL A 106 -13.04 6.09 -14.07
C VAL A 106 -11.87 6.57 -13.21
N MET A 107 -12.11 7.42 -12.21
CA MET A 107 -11.08 7.84 -11.25
C MET A 107 -10.52 6.65 -10.47
N ALA A 108 -11.37 5.75 -9.97
CA ALA A 108 -10.93 4.54 -9.26
C ALA A 108 -10.08 3.63 -10.16
N LEU A 109 -10.46 3.48 -11.44
CA LEU A 109 -9.68 2.73 -12.43
C LEU A 109 -8.32 3.39 -12.74
N LEU A 110 -8.30 4.71 -12.95
CA LEU A 110 -7.07 5.45 -13.18
C LEU A 110 -6.13 5.37 -11.98
N LEU A 111 -6.64 5.53 -10.76
CA LEU A 111 -5.85 5.40 -9.55
C LEU A 111 -5.30 3.97 -9.37
N SER A 112 -6.10 2.96 -9.71
CA SER A 112 -5.64 1.56 -9.73
C SER A 112 -4.51 1.37 -10.74
N GLY A 113 -4.61 1.98 -11.93
CA GLY A 113 -3.57 1.98 -12.95
C GLY A 113 -2.28 2.67 -12.50
N VAL A 114 -2.38 3.88 -11.96
CA VAL A 114 -1.24 4.64 -11.42
C VAL A 114 -0.57 3.87 -10.27
N SER A 115 -1.37 3.30 -9.36
CA SER A 115 -0.85 2.49 -8.26
C SER A 115 -0.16 1.23 -8.76
N CYS A 116 -0.71 0.58 -9.79
CA CYS A 116 -0.07 -0.56 -10.44
C CYS A 116 1.30 -0.19 -11.04
N LEU A 117 1.39 0.95 -11.75
CA LEU A 117 2.66 1.48 -12.26
C LEU A 117 3.64 1.80 -11.13
N ALA A 118 3.17 2.37 -10.02
CA ALA A 118 4.00 2.63 -8.85
C ALA A 118 4.53 1.33 -8.23
N VAL A 119 3.70 0.28 -8.12
CA VAL A 119 4.14 -1.04 -7.62
C VAL A 119 5.19 -1.64 -8.55
N PHE A 120 5.03 -1.59 -9.87
CA PHE A 120 6.07 -2.04 -10.82
C PHE A 120 7.38 -1.25 -10.70
N GLY A 121 7.27 0.07 -10.47
CA GLY A 121 8.43 0.91 -10.19
C GLY A 121 9.16 0.49 -8.91
N LEU A 122 8.41 0.21 -7.84
CA LEU A 122 8.98 -0.27 -6.57
C LEU A 122 9.59 -1.67 -6.70
N ASP A 123 8.98 -2.57 -7.46
CA ASP A 123 9.51 -3.92 -7.73
C ASP A 123 10.84 -3.85 -8.50
N THR A 124 10.93 -2.95 -9.50
CA THR A 124 12.19 -2.70 -10.21
C THR A 124 13.28 -2.19 -9.27
N VAL A 125 12.93 -1.32 -8.32
CA VAL A 125 13.87 -0.82 -7.30
C VAL A 125 14.31 -1.94 -6.37
N ASP A 126 13.39 -2.80 -5.92
CA ASP A 126 13.70 -3.97 -5.07
C ASP A 126 14.71 -4.90 -5.74
N ASP A 127 14.50 -5.19 -7.03
CA ASP A 127 15.37 -6.07 -7.81
C ASP A 127 16.77 -5.48 -8.06
N GLN A 128 16.88 -4.15 -8.18
CA GLN A 128 18.19 -3.49 -8.26
C GLN A 128 18.92 -3.53 -6.91
N LEU A 129 18.21 -3.29 -5.81
CA LEU A 129 18.80 -3.31 -4.46
C LEU A 129 19.32 -4.70 -4.07
N LYS A 130 18.60 -5.77 -4.44
CA LYS A 130 19.06 -7.16 -4.26
C LYS A 130 20.39 -7.45 -4.98
N LYS A 131 20.62 -6.85 -6.15
CA LYS A 131 21.88 -7.04 -6.91
C LYS A 131 23.08 -6.36 -6.26
N THR A 132 22.87 -5.26 -5.53
CA THR A 132 23.94 -4.49 -4.88
C THR A 132 24.36 -5.08 -3.52
N GLY A 133 23.64 -6.07 -2.99
CA GLY A 133 24.02 -6.80 -1.78
C GLY A 133 23.55 -6.19 -0.45
N ASP A 134 22.80 -5.08 -0.48
CA ASP A 134 22.15 -4.45 0.70
C ASP A 134 20.75 -5.10 0.95
N ALA A 135 20.71 -6.44 1.02
CA ALA A 135 19.53 -7.24 0.65
C ALA A 135 18.39 -7.40 1.68
N ASP A 136 18.58 -7.04 2.95
CA ASP A 136 17.64 -7.49 3.99
C ASP A 136 16.57 -6.46 4.41
N ALA A 137 16.87 -5.16 4.39
CA ALA A 137 15.91 -4.17 4.92
C ALA A 137 14.96 -3.58 3.86
N ALA A 138 15.44 -3.38 2.61
CA ALA A 138 14.66 -2.76 1.54
C ALA A 138 13.28 -3.40 1.26
N PRO A 139 13.11 -4.74 1.34
CA PRO A 139 11.81 -5.37 1.11
C PRO A 139 10.73 -4.94 2.10
N GLN A 140 11.09 -4.54 3.33
CA GLN A 140 10.13 -4.11 4.34
C GLN A 140 9.50 -2.75 4.00
N ALA A 141 10.31 -1.77 3.58
CA ALA A 141 9.81 -0.46 3.15
C ALA A 141 8.86 -0.58 1.95
N ILE A 142 9.23 -1.42 0.99
CA ILE A 142 8.46 -1.65 -0.23
C ILE A 142 7.11 -2.29 0.10
N LYS A 143 7.10 -3.32 0.98
CA LYS A 143 5.85 -3.91 1.48
C LYS A 143 4.91 -2.88 2.11
N MET A 144 5.44 -1.94 2.90
CA MET A 144 4.64 -0.89 3.54
C MET A 144 4.08 0.12 2.53
N LEU A 145 4.86 0.49 1.51
CA LEU A 145 4.39 1.34 0.41
C LEU A 145 3.29 0.65 -0.42
N VAL A 146 3.47 -0.64 -0.75
CA VAL A 146 2.47 -1.44 -1.46
C VAL A 146 1.18 -1.55 -0.65
N ASN A 147 1.29 -1.77 0.66
CA ASN A 147 0.12 -1.82 1.55
C ASN A 147 -0.62 -0.47 1.57
N ALA A 148 0.11 0.66 1.69
CA ALA A 148 -0.49 1.99 1.65
C ALA A 148 -1.21 2.27 0.32
N LEU A 149 -0.62 1.88 -0.82
CA LEU A 149 -1.26 1.96 -2.13
C LEU A 149 -2.51 1.05 -2.22
N GLY A 150 -2.47 -0.15 -1.62
CA GLY A 150 -3.61 -1.06 -1.57
C GLY A 150 -4.80 -0.47 -0.81
N ILE A 151 -4.56 0.14 0.34
CA ILE A 151 -5.58 0.85 1.13
C ILE A 151 -6.18 2.00 0.31
N LEU A 152 -5.33 2.74 -0.40
CA LEU A 152 -5.74 3.87 -1.23
C LEU A 152 -6.69 3.45 -2.36
N ILE A 153 -6.39 2.33 -3.04
CA ILE A 153 -7.26 1.74 -4.05
C ILE A 153 -8.60 1.35 -3.40
N GLY A 154 -8.57 0.77 -2.20
CA GLY A 154 -9.79 0.46 -1.45
C GLY A 154 -10.69 1.68 -1.26
N PHE A 155 -10.14 2.80 -0.81
CA PHE A 155 -10.90 4.04 -0.61
C PHE A 155 -11.45 4.63 -1.91
N SER A 156 -10.72 4.56 -3.02
CA SER A 156 -11.25 5.06 -4.30
C SER A 156 -12.44 4.24 -4.80
N TRP A 157 -12.41 2.92 -4.60
CA TRP A 157 -13.55 2.05 -4.89
C TRP A 157 -14.71 2.27 -3.92
N GLU A 158 -14.45 2.52 -2.64
CA GLU A 158 -15.49 2.90 -1.67
C GLU A 158 -16.26 4.14 -2.13
N HIS A 159 -15.57 5.19 -2.57
CA HIS A 159 -16.21 6.39 -3.11
C HIS A 159 -17.04 6.13 -4.38
N ALA A 160 -16.58 5.23 -5.26
CA ALA A 160 -17.33 4.84 -6.44
C ALA A 160 -18.59 4.05 -6.09
N PHE A 161 -18.51 3.12 -5.13
CA PHE A 161 -19.65 2.35 -4.66
C PHE A 161 -20.67 3.20 -3.92
N ASP A 162 -20.22 4.10 -3.05
CA ASP A 162 -21.10 5.01 -2.31
C ASP A 162 -21.90 5.89 -3.28
N GLY A 163 -21.26 6.45 -4.32
CA GLY A 163 -21.96 7.19 -5.38
C GLY A 163 -22.99 6.35 -6.13
N GLY A 164 -22.68 5.08 -6.42
CA GLY A 164 -23.63 4.16 -7.06
C GLY A 164 -24.83 3.82 -6.16
N VAL A 165 -24.58 3.56 -4.87
CA VAL A 165 -25.63 3.28 -3.89
C VAL A 165 -26.51 4.51 -3.67
N ALA A 166 -25.92 5.70 -3.60
CA ALA A 166 -26.65 6.96 -3.49
C ALA A 166 -27.57 7.22 -4.70
N ALA A 167 -27.09 6.93 -5.91
CA ALA A 167 -27.88 7.08 -7.13
C ALA A 167 -29.06 6.10 -7.22
N VAL A 168 -28.90 4.86 -6.73
CA VAL A 168 -30.03 3.92 -6.65
C VAL A 168 -31.01 4.37 -5.57
N ALA A 169 -30.51 4.76 -4.40
CA ALA A 169 -31.35 5.17 -3.28
C ALA A 169 -32.18 6.43 -3.57
N SER A 170 -31.66 7.37 -4.37
CA SER A 170 -32.37 8.61 -4.74
C SER A 170 -33.61 8.38 -5.61
N THR A 171 -33.74 7.21 -6.24
CA THR A 171 -34.94 6.82 -7.01
C THR A 171 -36.09 6.32 -6.14
N THR A 172 -35.91 6.24 -4.81
CA THR A 172 -36.85 5.63 -3.88
C THR A 172 -37.41 6.66 -2.87
N ALA A 173 -38.58 6.36 -2.30
CA ALA A 173 -39.23 7.24 -1.32
C ALA A 173 -38.47 7.33 0.03
N HIS A 174 -37.61 6.34 0.34
CA HIS A 174 -36.87 6.28 1.60
C HIS A 174 -35.37 6.02 1.35
N PRO A 175 -34.61 7.01 0.84
CA PRO A 175 -33.22 6.82 0.44
C PRO A 175 -32.31 6.28 1.55
N ALA A 176 -32.45 6.78 2.78
CA ALA A 176 -31.64 6.34 3.91
C ALA A 176 -31.80 4.84 4.23
N THR A 177 -33.05 4.35 4.22
CA THR A 177 -33.37 2.94 4.45
C THR A 177 -32.79 2.06 3.35
N VAL A 178 -32.89 2.51 2.09
CA VAL A 178 -32.35 1.78 0.94
C VAL A 178 -30.82 1.75 0.97
N LYS A 179 -30.15 2.87 1.28
CA LYS A 179 -28.68 2.91 1.48
C LYS A 179 -28.25 1.89 2.54
N PHE A 180 -28.93 1.84 3.68
CA PHE A 180 -28.63 0.91 4.76
C PHE A 180 -28.75 -0.56 4.33
N PHE A 181 -29.87 -0.95 3.72
CA PHE A 181 -30.08 -2.34 3.31
C PHE A 181 -29.19 -2.76 2.13
N LEU A 182 -28.87 -1.85 1.20
CA LEU A 182 -27.91 -2.11 0.13
C LEU A 182 -26.50 -2.34 0.70
N GLY A 183 -26.05 -1.49 1.63
CA GLY A 183 -24.79 -1.68 2.34
C GLY A 183 -24.74 -3.01 3.08
N LEU A 184 -25.81 -3.36 3.81
CA LEU A 184 -25.91 -4.63 4.52
C LEU A 184 -25.85 -5.83 3.57
N ALA A 185 -26.55 -5.76 2.44
CA ALA A 185 -26.54 -6.80 1.42
C ALA A 185 -25.13 -6.98 0.82
N ILE A 186 -24.43 -5.88 0.53
CA ILE A 186 -23.03 -5.91 0.06
C ILE A 186 -22.15 -6.60 1.10
N CYS A 187 -22.25 -6.24 2.39
CA CYS A 187 -21.46 -6.88 3.45
C CYS A 187 -21.75 -8.40 3.54
N VAL A 188 -23.03 -8.79 3.56
CA VAL A 188 -23.43 -10.20 3.68
C VAL A 188 -22.96 -11.03 2.49
N LEU A 189 -22.87 -10.46 1.29
CA LEU A 189 -22.41 -11.15 0.08
C LEU A 189 -20.87 -11.12 -0.07
N MET A 190 -20.23 -9.98 0.16
CA MET A 190 -18.79 -9.79 -0.02
C MET A 190 -17.97 -10.50 1.06
N THR A 191 -18.34 -10.38 2.33
CA THR A 191 -17.56 -10.95 3.44
C THR A 191 -17.35 -12.47 3.34
N PRO A 192 -18.36 -13.33 3.07
CA PRO A 192 -18.13 -14.76 2.93
C PRO A 192 -17.31 -15.10 1.68
N MET A 193 -17.51 -14.37 0.58
CA MET A 193 -16.73 -14.53 -0.66
C MET A 193 -15.25 -14.21 -0.43
N TRP A 194 -14.95 -13.07 0.20
CA TRP A 194 -13.59 -12.66 0.55
C TRP A 194 -12.92 -13.67 1.48
N ARG A 195 -13.63 -14.12 2.53
CA ARG A 195 -13.11 -15.11 3.48
C ARG A 195 -12.68 -16.41 2.79
N ARG A 196 -13.55 -16.98 1.95
CA ARG A 196 -13.29 -18.27 1.28
C ARG A 196 -12.21 -18.19 0.21
N HIS A 197 -12.14 -17.09 -0.54
CA HIS A 197 -11.28 -17.04 -1.72
C HIS A 197 -9.98 -16.26 -1.54
N ILE A 198 -9.95 -15.27 -0.67
CA ILE A 198 -8.79 -14.41 -0.48
C ILE A 198 -8.08 -14.78 0.81
N LEU A 199 -8.79 -14.76 1.95
CA LEU A 199 -8.17 -15.00 3.25
C LEU A 199 -7.60 -16.43 3.38
N GLU A 200 -8.35 -17.45 2.97
CA GLU A 200 -7.85 -18.83 2.99
C GLU A 200 -6.59 -19.03 2.13
N LYS A 201 -6.53 -18.36 0.97
CA LYS A 201 -5.35 -18.43 0.12
C LYS A 201 -4.18 -17.68 0.74
N GLU A 202 -4.39 -16.49 1.26
CA GLU A 202 -3.35 -15.69 1.91
C GLU A 202 -2.73 -16.44 3.09
N MET A 203 -3.56 -17.04 3.97
CA MET A 203 -3.08 -17.88 5.08
C MET A 203 -2.30 -19.10 4.58
N ALA A 204 -2.74 -19.73 3.49
CA ALA A 204 -2.02 -20.86 2.89
C ALA A 204 -0.67 -20.42 2.29
N TYR A 205 -0.61 -19.26 1.64
CA TYR A 205 0.62 -18.68 1.10
C TYR A 205 1.60 -18.27 2.21
N SER A 206 1.10 -17.63 3.27
CA SER A 206 1.89 -17.28 4.46
C SER A 206 2.49 -18.54 5.09
N ARG A 207 1.68 -19.57 5.37
CA ARG A 207 2.17 -20.85 5.90
C ARG A 207 3.21 -21.52 5.00
N LEU A 208 3.02 -21.48 3.68
CA LEU A 208 3.97 -22.04 2.72
C LEU A 208 5.30 -21.26 2.71
N ASN A 209 5.26 -19.93 2.84
CA ASN A 209 6.46 -19.11 2.95
C ASN A 209 7.21 -19.40 4.25
N ASP A 210 6.52 -19.51 5.38
CA ASP A 210 7.15 -19.88 6.67
C ASP A 210 7.87 -21.24 6.59
N LEU A 211 7.23 -22.23 5.96
CA LEU A 211 7.84 -23.55 5.72
C LEU A 211 9.07 -23.47 4.81
N ARG A 212 9.03 -22.64 3.76
CA ARG A 212 10.18 -22.42 2.85
C ARG A 212 11.34 -21.76 3.57
N GLU A 213 11.06 -20.78 4.43
CA GLU A 213 12.06 -20.11 5.24
C GLU A 213 12.67 -21.06 6.27
N ALA A 214 11.86 -21.85 6.97
CA ALA A 214 12.34 -22.88 7.90
C ALA A 214 13.26 -23.90 7.19
N LYS A 215 12.89 -24.35 5.99
CA LYS A 215 13.72 -25.27 5.19
C LYS A 215 15.02 -24.62 4.71
N ARG A 216 15.00 -23.34 4.32
CA ARG A 216 16.22 -22.59 3.97
C ARG A 216 17.17 -22.44 5.16
N LYS A 217 16.63 -22.14 6.35
CA LYS A 217 17.41 -22.04 7.59
C LYS A 217 18.04 -23.38 7.96
N SER A 218 17.28 -24.47 7.94
CA SER A 218 17.79 -25.83 8.19
C SER A 218 18.89 -26.25 7.21
N ARG A 219 18.79 -25.87 5.93
CA ARG A 219 19.84 -26.19 4.94
C ARG A 219 21.14 -25.42 5.18
N ARG A 220 21.04 -24.15 5.60
CA ARG A 220 22.21 -23.34 5.97
C ARG A 220 22.90 -23.91 7.20
N SER A 221 22.15 -24.24 8.27
CA SER A 221 22.75 -24.81 9.48
C SER A 221 23.46 -26.14 9.26
N ILE A 222 22.97 -26.98 8.34
CA ILE A 222 23.66 -28.22 7.96
C ILE A 222 24.97 -27.91 7.23
N SER A 223 24.95 -26.99 6.26
CA SER A 223 26.15 -26.56 5.51
C SER A 223 27.21 -25.96 6.44
N ASP A 224 26.80 -25.11 7.37
CA ASP A 224 27.70 -24.46 8.32
C ASP A 224 28.36 -25.49 9.26
N ALA A 225 27.59 -26.50 9.70
CA ALA A 225 28.10 -27.60 10.52
C ALA A 225 29.07 -28.52 9.75
N GLU A 226 28.80 -28.80 8.47
CA GLU A 226 29.70 -29.55 7.59
C GLU A 226 31.04 -28.81 7.39
N ASP A 227 30.99 -27.50 7.13
CA ASP A 227 32.18 -26.65 6.97
C ASP A 227 33.02 -26.57 8.25
N GLU A 228 32.37 -26.50 9.42
CA GLU A 228 33.05 -26.49 10.72
C GLU A 228 33.73 -27.84 11.00
N ALA A 229 33.07 -28.96 10.69
CA ALA A 229 33.63 -30.30 10.83
C ALA A 229 34.85 -30.49 9.91
N LEU A 230 34.76 -30.03 8.65
CA LEU A 230 35.85 -30.12 7.69
C LEU A 230 37.09 -29.35 8.13
N LYS A 231 36.89 -28.12 8.66
CA LYS A 231 37.98 -27.30 9.24
C LYS A 231 38.68 -28.01 10.40
N LYS A 232 37.91 -28.64 11.30
CA LYS A 232 38.47 -29.40 12.43
C LYS A 232 39.29 -30.60 11.97
N MET A 233 38.87 -31.30 10.91
CA MET A 233 39.61 -32.44 10.35
C MET A 233 40.91 -32.01 9.66
N THR A 234 40.94 -30.85 8.98
CA THR A 234 42.15 -30.35 8.32
C THR A 234 43.18 -29.72 9.26
N ALA A 235 42.78 -29.42 10.51
CA ALA A 235 43.63 -28.78 11.51
C ALA A 235 44.34 -29.79 12.45
N ALA A 236 44.03 -31.09 12.33
CA ALA A 236 44.63 -32.19 13.07
C ALA A 236 45.63 -32.96 12.19
#